data_AF-A0AA97G7I7-F1
#
_entry.id   AF-A0AA97G7I7-F1
#
_cell.length_a   1.000
_cell.length_b   1.000
_cell.length_c   1.000
_cell.angle_alpha   90.00
_cell.angle_beta   90.00
_cell.angle_gamma   90.00
#
_symmetry.space_group_name_H-M   'P 1'
#
loop_
_entity.id
_entity.type
_entity.pdbx_description
1 polymer ?
#
loop_
_entity_poly.entity_id
_entity_poly.type
_entity_poly.pdbx_seq_one_letter_code
_entity_poly.pdbx_strand_id
1 'polypeptide(L)'
;MTDQEEAYLSLLCLRNSTFRIAQLYWTYIKLRSLTGQAPPILIIMLSVLWEKQQGLHNRLVAAYPEDMAAEKWHGQDEMNDRLGDMSRETQEDLQKICQTEMQMLQLVGMMMKQ
;
A
#
# COMPACT_ATOMS: atom_id res chain seq x y z
N MET A 1 -14.06 -15.62 -8.50
CA MET A 1 -14.23 -14.18 -8.20
C MET A 1 -14.90 -13.52 -9.39
N THR A 2 -15.79 -12.54 -9.19
CA THR A 2 -16.32 -11.72 -10.30
C THR A 2 -15.37 -10.58 -10.65
N ASP A 3 -15.48 -10.00 -11.85
CA ASP A 3 -14.63 -8.87 -12.27
C ASP A 3 -14.77 -7.65 -11.33
N GLN A 4 -15.98 -7.41 -10.81
CA GLN A 4 -16.22 -6.32 -9.87
C GLN A 4 -15.55 -6.57 -8.51
N GLU A 5 -15.62 -7.81 -8.00
CA GLU A 5 -14.93 -8.22 -6.79
C GLU A 5 -13.42 -8.15 -6.94
N GLU A 6 -12.90 -8.53 -8.11
CA GLU A 6 -11.48 -8.47 -8.41
C GLU A 6 -10.98 -7.03 -8.46
N ALA A 7 -11.71 -6.14 -9.14
CA ALA A 7 -11.41 -4.71 -9.18
C ALA A 7 -11.47 -4.06 -7.79
N TYR A 8 -12.47 -4.43 -6.97
CA TYR A 8 -12.59 -3.98 -5.59
C TYR A 8 -11.37 -4.41 -4.76
N LEU A 9 -11.06 -5.71 -4.75
CA LEU A 9 -9.95 -6.27 -3.99
C LEU A 9 -8.60 -5.69 -4.45
N SER A 10 -8.42 -5.46 -5.74
CA SER A 10 -7.24 -4.81 -6.30
C SER A 10 -7.05 -3.39 -5.75
N LEU A 11 -8.11 -2.58 -5.77
CA LEU A 11 -8.08 -1.22 -5.24
C LEU A 11 -7.86 -1.21 -3.73
N LEU A 12 -8.45 -2.17 -3.02
CA LEU A 12 -8.28 -2.34 -1.58
C LEU A 12 -6.83 -2.67 -1.23
N CYS A 13 -6.22 -3.59 -1.97
CA CYS A 13 -4.80 -3.93 -1.86
C CYS A 13 -3.91 -2.73 -2.17
N LEU A 14 -4.17 -2.02 -3.27
CA LEU A 14 -3.43 -0.81 -3.65
C LEU A 14 -3.47 0.26 -2.56
N ARG A 15 -4.66 0.53 -1.99
CA ARG A 15 -4.83 1.50 -0.90
C ARG A 15 -4.00 1.10 0.31
N ASN A 16 -4.13 -0.16 0.74
CA ASN A 16 -3.46 -0.67 1.92
C ASN A 16 -1.94 -0.70 1.73
N SER A 17 -1.47 -1.11 0.56
CA SER A 17 -0.04 -1.11 0.24
C SER A 17 0.54 0.30 0.20
N THR A 18 -0.16 1.24 -0.45
CA THR A 18 0.28 2.65 -0.48
C THR A 18 0.42 3.22 0.93
N PHE A 19 -0.50 2.87 1.84
CA PHE A 19 -0.40 3.25 3.25
C PHE A 19 0.86 2.69 3.92
N ARG A 20 1.12 1.38 3.80
CA ARG A 20 2.31 0.74 4.37
C ARG A 20 3.60 1.30 3.81
N ILE A 21 3.69 1.51 2.49
CA ILE A 21 4.85 2.13 1.84
C ILE A 21 5.13 3.49 2.44
N ALA A 22 4.12 4.33 2.64
CA ALA A 22 4.35 5.66 3.20
C ALA A 22 4.70 5.62 4.71
N GLN A 23 4.19 4.66 5.48
CA GLN A 23 4.69 4.42 6.84
C GLN A 23 6.18 4.02 6.85
N LEU A 24 6.61 3.18 5.91
CA LEU A 24 8.02 2.81 5.74
C LEU A 24 8.87 4.02 5.33
N TYR A 25 8.39 4.85 4.39
CA TYR A 25 9.05 6.10 4.01
C TYR A 25 9.19 7.05 5.20
N TRP A 26 8.14 7.23 5.99
CA TRP A 26 8.20 8.06 7.20
C TRP A 26 9.23 7.55 8.20
N THR A 27 9.28 6.24 8.40
CA THR A 27 10.29 5.60 9.27
C THR A 27 11.70 5.85 8.74
N TYR A 28 11.92 5.67 7.44
CA TYR A 28 13.18 5.94 6.78
C TYR A 28 13.62 7.41 6.96
N ILE A 29 12.70 8.36 6.74
CA ILE A 29 12.95 9.80 6.93
C ILE A 29 13.35 10.09 8.37
N LYS A 30 12.63 9.54 9.36
CA LYS A 30 12.96 9.70 10.78
C LYS A 30 14.38 9.22 11.07
N LEU A 31 14.75 8.03 10.60
CA LEU A 31 16.09 7.48 10.78
C LEU A 31 17.17 8.36 10.13
N ARG A 32 16.93 8.85 8.91
CA ARG A 32 17.85 9.78 8.22
C ARG A 32 17.97 11.14 8.90
N SER A 33 16.92 11.63 9.54
CA SER A 33 16.95 12.89 10.28
C SER A 33 17.84 12.80 11.51
N LEU A 34 17.94 11.63 12.15
CA LEU A 34 18.86 11.42 13.28
C LEU A 34 20.33 11.61 12.87
N THR A 35 20.68 11.28 11.63
CA THR A 35 22.04 11.47 11.08
C THR A 35 22.21 12.81 10.35
N GLY A 36 21.19 13.68 10.34
CA GLY A 36 21.21 14.97 9.65
C GLY A 36 21.20 14.87 8.12
N GLN A 37 20.90 13.70 7.57
CA GLN A 37 21.01 13.39 6.14
C GLN A 37 19.65 13.12 5.48
N ALA A 38 18.54 13.63 6.01
CA ALA A 38 17.23 13.47 5.38
C ALA A 38 17.07 14.42 4.18
N PRO A 39 17.03 13.92 2.94
CA PRO A 39 16.81 14.76 1.78
C PRO A 39 15.38 15.34 1.81
N PRO A 40 15.18 16.66 1.60
CA PRO A 40 13.85 17.28 1.64
C PRO A 40 12.84 16.67 0.67
N ILE A 41 13.32 16.13 -0.46
CA ILE A 41 12.49 15.44 -1.46
C ILE A 41 11.70 14.26 -0.88
N LEU A 42 12.19 13.62 0.19
CA LEU A 42 11.49 12.49 0.81
C LEU A 42 10.19 12.94 1.50
N ILE A 43 10.15 14.14 2.07
CA ILE A 43 8.93 14.70 2.66
C ILE A 43 7.89 14.95 1.55
N ILE A 44 8.32 15.47 0.41
CA ILE A 44 7.45 15.68 -0.76
C ILE A 44 6.90 14.34 -1.25
N MET A 45 7.75 13.31 -1.38
CA MET A 45 7.33 11.97 -1.76
C MET A 45 6.31 11.38 -0.78
N LEU A 46 6.50 11.60 0.52
CA LEU A 46 5.54 11.15 1.54
C LEU A 46 4.18 11.82 1.36
N SER A 47 4.14 13.14 1.10
CA SER A 47 2.89 13.85 0.81
C SER A 47 2.18 13.29 -0.42
N VAL A 48 2.92 13.00 -1.49
CA VAL A 48 2.36 12.39 -2.71
C VAL A 48 1.76 11.01 -2.41
N LEU A 49 2.42 10.19 -1.59
CA LEU A 49 1.89 8.87 -1.21
C LEU A 49 0.60 8.98 -0.38
N TRP A 50 0.51 9.95 0.53
CA TRP A 50 -0.72 10.24 1.27
C TRP A 50 -1.86 10.69 0.36
N GLU A 51 -1.60 11.61 -0.57
CA GLU A 51 -2.60 12.04 -1.54
C GLU A 51 -3.09 10.87 -2.41
N LYS A 52 -2.17 10.01 -2.85
CA LYS A 52 -2.52 8.79 -3.61
C LYS A 52 -3.36 7.82 -2.79
N GLN A 53 -2.98 7.58 -1.53
CA GLN A 53 -3.74 6.70 -0.64
C GLN A 53 -5.16 7.23 -0.43
N GLN A 54 -5.32 8.54 -0.21
CA GLN A 54 -6.62 9.18 -0.06
C GLN A 54 -7.44 9.08 -1.36
N GLY A 55 -6.79 9.29 -2.52
CA GLY A 55 -7.43 9.14 -3.83
C GLY A 55 -7.97 7.71 -4.05
N LEU A 56 -7.21 6.69 -3.66
CA LEU A 56 -7.64 5.29 -3.72
C LEU A 56 -8.80 5.02 -2.75
N HIS A 57 -8.75 5.56 -1.53
CA HIS A 57 -9.83 5.44 -0.57
C HIS A 57 -11.13 6.08 -1.09
N ASN A 58 -11.06 7.31 -1.61
CA ASN A 58 -12.22 7.99 -2.18
C ASN A 58 -12.84 7.21 -3.35
N ARG A 59 -12.00 6.61 -4.21
CA ARG A 59 -12.47 5.74 -5.30
C ARG A 59 -13.18 4.49 -4.78
N LEU A 60 -12.63 3.84 -3.76
CA LEU A 60 -13.25 2.68 -3.13
C LEU A 60 -14.64 3.02 -2.55
N VAL A 61 -14.74 4.12 -1.81
CA VAL A 61 -16.02 4.57 -1.23
C VAL A 61 -17.03 4.94 -2.32
N ALA A 62 -16.60 5.59 -3.40
CA ALA A 62 -17.48 6.01 -4.47
C ALA A 62 -17.98 4.84 -5.35
N ALA A 63 -17.10 3.88 -5.66
CA ALA A 63 -17.41 2.79 -6.58
C ALA A 63 -17.98 1.54 -5.87
N TYR A 64 -17.64 1.32 -4.60
CA TYR A 64 -18.01 0.12 -3.83
C TYR A 64 -18.50 0.49 -2.42
N PRO A 65 -19.55 1.34 -2.29
CA PRO A 65 -19.99 1.88 -1.00
C PRO A 65 -20.47 0.79 -0.02
N GLU A 66 -21.18 -0.23 -0.52
CA GLU A 66 -21.71 -1.32 0.31
C GLU A 66 -20.59 -2.23 0.83
N ASP A 67 -19.67 -2.67 -0.03
CA ASP A 67 -18.52 -3.48 0.35
C ASP A 67 -17.60 -2.71 1.33
N MET A 68 -17.44 -1.40 1.13
CA MET A 68 -16.70 -0.53 2.06
C MET A 68 -17.39 -0.38 3.42
N ALA A 69 -18.72 -0.23 3.44
CA ALA A 69 -19.48 -0.13 4.68
C ALA A 69 -19.52 -1.45 5.46
N ALA A 70 -19.51 -2.58 4.76
CA ALA A 70 -19.46 -3.92 5.34
C ALA A 70 -18.05 -4.36 5.77
N GLU A 71 -17.04 -3.52 5.57
CA GLU A 71 -15.62 -3.85 5.81
C GLU A 71 -15.18 -5.15 5.11
N LYS A 72 -15.79 -5.45 3.95
CA LYS A 72 -15.56 -6.70 3.20
C LYS A 72 -14.09 -6.87 2.84
N TRP A 73 -13.45 -7.91 3.36
CA TRP A 73 -12.04 -8.23 3.09
C TRP A 73 -11.04 -7.17 3.58
N HIS A 74 -11.41 -6.33 4.55
CA HIS A 74 -10.45 -5.39 5.15
C HIS A 74 -9.50 -6.09 6.13
N GLY A 75 -9.88 -7.27 6.62
CA GLY A 75 -9.01 -8.15 7.40
C GLY A 75 -7.88 -8.73 6.54
N GLN A 76 -6.65 -8.71 7.07
CA GLN A 76 -5.46 -9.14 6.34
C GLN A 76 -5.52 -10.62 5.92
N ASP A 77 -5.98 -11.50 6.81
CA ASP A 77 -6.06 -12.93 6.53
C ASP A 77 -7.10 -13.22 5.45
N GLU A 78 -8.29 -12.63 5.56
CA GLU A 78 -9.35 -12.77 4.58
C GLU A 78 -8.95 -12.20 3.21
N MET A 79 -8.28 -11.05 3.18
CA MET A 79 -7.74 -10.46 1.96
C MET A 79 -6.75 -11.41 1.29
N ASN A 80 -5.82 -11.98 2.05
CA ASN A 80 -4.80 -12.90 1.53
C ASN A 80 -5.42 -14.17 0.95
N ASP A 81 -6.44 -14.72 1.61
CA ASP A 81 -7.16 -15.89 1.11
C ASP A 81 -7.81 -15.60 -0.25
N ARG A 82 -8.37 -14.39 -0.42
CA ARG A 82 -9.03 -13.98 -1.67
C ARG A 82 -8.06 -13.64 -2.79
N LEU A 83 -6.84 -13.18 -2.49
CA LEU A 83 -5.83 -12.89 -3.52
C LEU A 83 -5.55 -14.09 -4.43
N GLY A 84 -5.63 -15.32 -3.89
CA GLY A 84 -5.43 -16.55 -4.66
C GLY A 84 -6.53 -16.82 -5.71
N ASP A 85 -7.71 -16.23 -5.52
CA ASP A 85 -8.87 -16.41 -6.40
C ASP A 85 -8.90 -15.41 -7.57
N MET A 86 -7.97 -14.45 -7.62
CA MET A 86 -7.90 -13.40 -8.65
C MET A 86 -7.31 -13.95 -9.96
N SER A 87 -7.54 -13.25 -11.08
CA SER A 87 -6.85 -13.55 -12.33
C SER A 87 -5.33 -13.45 -12.16
N ARG A 88 -4.61 -14.29 -12.92
CA ARG A 88 -3.14 -14.32 -12.90
C ARG A 88 -2.52 -12.97 -13.30
N GLU A 89 -3.10 -12.29 -14.27
CA GLU A 89 -2.65 -10.96 -14.72
C GLU A 89 -2.69 -9.96 -13.56
N THR A 90 -3.82 -9.90 -12.85
CA THR A 90 -3.96 -8.99 -11.70
C THR A 90 -3.05 -9.38 -10.55
N GLN A 91 -2.84 -10.67 -10.30
CA GLN A 91 -1.86 -11.13 -9.30
C GLN A 91 -0.43 -10.67 -9.65
N GLU A 92 -0.02 -10.80 -10.91
CA GLU A 92 1.29 -10.36 -11.41
C GLU A 92 1.46 -8.83 -11.29
N ASP A 93 0.40 -8.06 -11.53
CA ASP A 93 0.42 -6.61 -11.34
C ASP A 93 0.51 -6.20 -9.86
N LEU A 94 -0.27 -6.82 -8.98
CA LEU A 94 -0.19 -6.58 -7.53
C LEU A 94 1.18 -6.96 -6.96
N GLN A 95 1.82 -7.99 -7.52
CA GLN A 95 3.16 -8.41 -7.10
C GLN A 95 4.22 -7.30 -7.28
N LYS A 96 4.08 -6.43 -8.30
CA LYS A 96 5.00 -5.29 -8.51
C LYS A 96 4.93 -4.29 -7.35
N ILE A 97 3.74 -4.06 -6.80
CA ILE A 97 3.57 -3.20 -5.62
C ILE A 97 4.18 -3.87 -4.38
N CYS A 98 3.94 -5.17 -4.18
CA CYS A 98 4.56 -5.93 -3.10
C CYS A 98 6.09 -5.87 -3.14
N GLN A 99 6.70 -5.95 -4.33
CA GLN A 99 8.15 -5.80 -4.49
C GLN A 99 8.64 -4.42 -4.02
N THR A 100 7.88 -3.36 -4.31
CA THR A 100 8.19 -2.00 -3.86
C THR A 100 8.15 -1.90 -2.33
N GLU A 101 7.16 -2.52 -1.68
CA GLU A 101 7.09 -2.56 -0.20
C GLU A 101 8.31 -3.26 0.39
N MET A 102 8.69 -4.40 -0.18
CA MET A 102 9.82 -5.21 0.28
C MET A 102 11.14 -4.46 0.15
N GLN A 103 11.35 -3.74 -0.96
CA GLN A 103 12.54 -2.90 -1.14
C GLN A 103 12.62 -1.79 -0.08
N MET A 104 11.50 -1.14 0.23
CA MET A 104 11.45 -0.13 1.28
C MET A 104 11.73 -0.70 2.67
N LEU A 105 11.19 -1.88 2.96
CA LEU A 105 11.45 -2.59 4.20
C LEU A 105 12.94 -2.97 4.35
N GLN A 106 13.58 -3.42 3.27
CA GLN A 106 15.02 -3.69 3.26
C GLN A 106 15.85 -2.43 3.53
N LEU A 107 15.50 -1.29 2.91
CA LEU A 107 16.20 -0.02 3.14
C LEU A 107 16.11 0.44 4.60
N VAL A 108 14.91 0.38 5.19
CA VAL A 108 14.71 0.67 6.62
C VAL A 108 15.51 -0.29 7.49
N GLY A 109 15.44 -1.60 7.20
CA GLY A 109 16.15 -2.63 7.96
C GLY A 109 17.68 -2.49 7.91
N MET A 110 18.24 -2.07 6.77
CA MET A 110 19.67 -1.78 6.67
C MET A 110 20.10 -0.59 7.54
N MET A 111 19.27 0.44 7.65
CA MET A 111 19.55 1.61 8.49
C MET A 111 19.43 1.30 9.98
N MET A 112 18.51 0.42 10.39
CA MET A 112 18.37 0.04 11.81
C MET A 112 19.52 -0.84 12.34
N LYS A 113 20.33 -1.42 11.45
CA LYS A 113 21.51 -2.23 11.81
C LYS A 113 22.82 -1.42 11.90
N GLN A 114 22.77 -0.13 11.56
CA GLN A 114 23.89 0.82 11.71
C GLN A 114 23.82 1.50 13.07
#